data_AF-A0A929JAZ1-F1
#
_entry.id   AF-A0A929JAZ1-F1
#
_cell.length_a   1.000
_cell.length_b   1.000
_cell.length_c   1.000
_cell.angle_alpha   90.00
_cell.angle_beta   90.00
_cell.angle_gamma   90.00
#
_symmetry.space_group_name_H-M   'P 1'
#
loop_
_entity.id
_entity.type
_entity.pdbx_description
1 polymer ?
#
loop_
_entity_poly.entity_id
_entity_poly.type
_entity_poly.pdbx_seq_one_letter_code
_entity_poly.pdbx_strand_id
1 'polypeptide(L)'
;QKKNCSIKEEVPELFFTPDLMGYGWVFRKGDYLNIGLGREDKSKLSTHVKAFCQYLTEQGKIPSDITAKYNGHAYLLYNHAVRQMVADNVLLIGDSAGLAYPQSGEGIRPAIESAILAADVIRDCAGTYSSDTLQAYNEAMELRFGKRLPGPDTMERLPMFVKRIFASQLMKTHWFTKNVVTDKWFLQTHQKPMPAIDT
;
A
#
# COMPACT_ATOMS: atom_id res chain seq x y z
N GLN A 1 1.71 28.71 -0.67
CA GLN A 1 2.03 27.45 0.06
C GLN A 1 3.44 27.43 0.70
N LYS A 2 4.49 28.06 0.12
CA LYS A 2 5.87 28.01 0.65
C LYS A 2 6.11 28.58 2.06
N LYS A 3 5.42 29.67 2.45
CA LYS A 3 5.82 30.46 3.63
C LYS A 3 5.62 29.79 5.00
N ASN A 4 4.80 28.75 5.13
CA ASN A 4 4.46 28.12 6.41
C ASN A 4 4.38 26.58 6.34
N CYS A 5 5.18 25.92 5.49
CA CYS A 5 5.25 24.46 5.44
C CYS A 5 6.55 23.95 6.07
N SER A 6 6.44 23.18 7.14
CA SER A 6 7.59 22.59 7.86
C SER A 6 8.04 21.24 7.30
N ILE A 7 7.26 20.63 6.39
CA ILE A 7 7.61 19.38 5.72
C ILE A 7 8.84 19.58 4.83
N LYS A 8 9.83 18.70 4.95
CA LYS A 8 11.04 18.69 4.11
C LYS A 8 10.78 17.95 2.80
N GLU A 9 11.42 18.39 1.72
CA GLU A 9 11.24 17.78 0.39
C GLU A 9 11.81 16.35 0.32
N GLU A 10 12.93 16.12 0.99
CA GLU A 10 13.63 14.83 1.02
C GLU A 10 12.96 13.78 1.93
N VAL A 11 12.03 14.18 2.79
CA VAL A 11 11.50 13.33 3.86
C VAL A 11 9.98 13.27 3.82
N PRO A 12 9.41 12.22 3.24
CA PRO A 12 8.00 11.88 3.39
C PRO A 12 7.61 11.78 4.87
N GLU A 13 6.53 12.44 5.27
CA GLU A 13 5.97 12.29 6.62
C GLU A 13 4.73 11.41 6.59
N LEU A 14 4.67 10.42 7.49
CA LEU A 14 3.58 9.46 7.64
C LEU A 14 2.93 9.65 9.01
N PHE A 15 1.59 9.63 9.05
CA PHE A 15 0.78 9.93 10.23
C PHE A 15 -0.24 8.82 10.46
N PHE A 16 0.04 7.91 11.39
CA PHE A 16 -0.86 6.79 11.70
C PHE A 16 -2.11 7.26 12.46
N THR A 17 -3.27 6.74 12.10
CA THR A 17 -4.52 7.12 12.76
C THR A 17 -4.61 6.49 14.16
N PRO A 18 -5.16 7.18 15.17
CA PRO A 18 -5.25 6.64 16.54
C PRO A 18 -6.12 5.38 16.70
N ASP A 19 -6.98 5.11 15.72
CA ASP A 19 -7.82 3.91 15.62
C ASP A 19 -7.12 2.76 14.88
N LEU A 20 -5.91 2.99 14.35
CA LEU A 20 -5.12 2.04 13.56
C LEU A 20 -5.83 1.51 12.31
N MET A 21 -6.83 2.23 11.82
CA MET A 21 -7.56 1.86 10.61
C MET A 21 -6.89 2.38 9.33
N GLY A 22 -5.79 3.11 9.46
CA GLY A 22 -5.05 3.64 8.32
C GLY A 22 -3.95 4.61 8.71
N TYR A 23 -3.48 5.37 7.72
CA TYR A 23 -2.48 6.41 7.92
C TYR A 23 -2.61 7.50 6.85
N GLY A 24 -2.25 8.71 7.24
CA GLY A 24 -2.11 9.85 6.35
C GLY A 24 -0.67 10.05 5.92
N TRP A 25 -0.47 10.74 4.81
CA TRP A 25 0.85 11.10 4.33
C TRP A 25 0.91 12.54 3.87
N VAL A 26 2.10 13.12 3.95
CA VAL A 26 2.43 14.41 3.33
C VAL A 26 3.77 14.29 2.61
N PHE A 27 3.74 14.40 1.29
CA PHE A 27 4.94 14.44 0.45
C PHE A 27 5.09 15.82 -0.15
N ARG A 28 6.23 16.47 0.10
CA ARG A 28 6.53 17.77 -0.49
C ARG A 28 7.32 17.59 -1.78
N LYS A 29 6.84 18.22 -2.85
CA LYS A 29 7.43 18.20 -4.19
C LYS A 29 7.63 19.63 -4.65
N GLY A 30 8.74 20.26 -4.23
CA GLY A 30 8.98 21.68 -4.45
C GLY A 30 7.87 22.54 -3.84
N ASP A 31 7.12 23.22 -4.71
CA ASP A 31 6.00 24.10 -4.34
C ASP A 31 4.65 23.38 -4.18
N TYR A 32 4.62 22.06 -4.37
CA TYR A 32 3.41 21.24 -4.25
C TYR A 32 3.45 20.34 -3.02
N LEU A 33 2.28 20.15 -2.39
CA LEU A 33 2.07 19.15 -1.35
C LEU A 33 1.12 18.07 -1.86
N ASN A 34 1.56 16.82 -1.79
CA ASN A 34 0.70 15.67 -1.92
C ASN A 34 0.27 15.24 -0.52
N ILE A 35 -1.00 15.47 -0.19
CA ILE A 35 -1.59 15.14 1.11
C ILE A 35 -2.68 14.11 0.85
N GLY A 36 -2.66 13.02 1.60
CA GLY A 36 -3.71 12.01 1.52
C GLY A 36 -3.87 11.21 2.79
N LEU A 37 -4.92 10.40 2.80
CA LEU A 37 -5.30 9.54 3.90
C LEU A 37 -5.85 8.24 3.32
N GLY A 38 -5.21 7.13 3.67
CA GLY A 38 -5.68 5.78 3.33
C GLY A 38 -6.24 5.12 4.57
N ARG A 39 -7.42 4.52 4.46
CA ARG A 39 -8.09 3.80 5.55
C ARG A 39 -8.87 2.61 5.01
N GLU A 40 -9.05 1.57 5.83
CA GLU A 40 -9.82 0.38 5.49
C GLU A 40 -11.34 0.58 5.60
N ASP A 41 -11.79 1.53 6.44
CA ASP A 41 -13.22 1.85 6.56
C ASP A 41 -13.71 2.73 5.41
N LYS A 42 -14.83 2.31 4.81
CA LYS A 42 -15.45 3.04 3.69
C LYS A 42 -16.29 4.24 4.13
N SER A 43 -16.52 4.41 5.43
CA SER A 43 -17.43 5.42 5.95
C SER A 43 -16.74 6.77 6.12
N LYS A 44 -17.38 7.85 5.62
CA LYS A 44 -17.02 9.24 5.94
C LYS A 44 -15.55 9.60 5.62
N LEU A 45 -14.95 9.01 4.58
CA LEU A 45 -13.55 9.28 4.20
C LEU A 45 -13.26 10.77 4.03
N SER A 46 -14.18 11.52 3.41
CA SER A 46 -14.06 12.98 3.26
C SER A 46 -13.97 13.71 4.61
N THR A 47 -14.74 13.28 5.61
CA THR A 47 -14.68 13.80 6.97
C THR A 47 -13.34 13.50 7.62
N HIS A 48 -12.82 12.29 7.46
CA HIS A 48 -11.51 11.91 7.99
C HIS A 48 -10.36 12.69 7.34
N VAL A 49 -10.40 12.88 6.02
CA VAL A 49 -9.43 13.71 5.29
C VAL A 49 -9.48 15.16 5.79
N LYS A 50 -10.69 15.72 5.97
CA LYS A 50 -10.84 17.08 6.51
C LYS A 50 -10.26 17.21 7.91
N ALA A 51 -10.55 16.25 8.80
CA ALA A 51 -10.00 16.23 10.16
C ALA A 51 -8.47 16.11 10.16
N PHE A 52 -7.91 15.29 9.26
CA PHE A 52 -6.46 15.15 9.11
C PHE A 52 -5.80 16.46 8.64
N CYS A 53 -6.39 17.15 7.66
CA CYS A 53 -5.87 18.44 7.20
C CYS A 53 -5.94 19.51 8.29
N GLN A 54 -7.02 19.53 9.07
CA GLN A 54 -7.14 20.41 10.23
C GLN A 54 -6.04 20.13 11.24
N TYR A 55 -5.82 18.86 11.60
CA TYR A 55 -4.73 18.45 12.49
C TYR A 55 -3.36 18.92 11.97
N LEU A 56 -3.05 18.69 10.68
CA LEU A 56 -1.78 19.16 10.10
C LEU A 56 -1.61 20.68 10.17
N THR A 57 -2.70 21.43 10.01
CA THR A 57 -2.69 22.89 10.12
C THR A 57 -2.43 23.33 11.56
N GLU A 58 -3.11 22.72 12.53
CA GLU A 58 -2.92 22.99 13.97
C GLU A 58 -1.51 22.66 14.45
N GLN A 59 -0.87 21.64 13.86
CA GLN A 59 0.53 21.28 14.12
C GLN A 59 1.55 22.14 13.36
N GLY A 60 1.11 23.11 12.55
CA GLY A 60 2.02 23.94 11.73
C GLY A 60 2.78 23.14 10.67
N LYS A 61 2.22 22.01 10.23
CA LYS A 61 2.80 21.15 9.18
C LYS A 61 2.50 21.69 7.79
N ILE A 62 1.28 22.16 7.60
CA ILE A 62 0.79 22.70 6.32
C ILE A 62 0.17 24.09 6.51
N PRO A 63 0.16 24.94 5.47
CA PRO A 63 -0.56 26.21 5.48
C PRO A 63 -2.06 26.06 5.70
N SER A 64 -2.69 27.04 6.37
CA SER A 64 -4.13 27.06 6.64
C SER A 64 -5.01 27.41 5.44
N ASP A 65 -4.41 27.90 4.34
CA ASP A 65 -5.09 28.35 3.12
C ASP A 65 -5.23 27.25 2.04
N ILE A 66 -5.07 25.97 2.41
CA ILE A 66 -5.22 24.86 1.47
C ILE A 66 -6.70 24.65 1.11
N THR A 67 -7.05 24.99 -0.13
CA THR A 67 -8.41 24.91 -0.69
C THR A 67 -8.59 23.77 -1.72
N ALA A 68 -7.67 22.79 -1.73
CA ALA A 68 -7.66 21.71 -2.70
C ALA A 68 -8.87 20.76 -2.54
N LYS A 69 -9.41 20.30 -3.68
CA LYS A 69 -10.40 19.22 -3.73
C LYS A 69 -9.67 17.89 -3.58
N TYR A 70 -10.09 17.09 -2.60
CA TYR A 70 -9.56 15.74 -2.40
C TYR A 70 -10.38 14.74 -3.20
N ASN A 71 -9.71 13.94 -4.03
CA ASN A 71 -10.31 12.83 -4.76
C ASN A 71 -10.09 11.53 -3.98
N GLY A 72 -11.12 10.70 -3.90
CA GLY A 72 -11.05 9.38 -3.28
C GLY A 72 -10.79 8.29 -4.32
N HIS A 73 -9.90 7.36 -4.00
CA HIS A 73 -9.61 6.17 -4.79
C HIS A 73 -9.76 4.93 -3.90
N ALA A 74 -10.40 3.88 -4.42
CA ALA A 74 -10.54 2.61 -3.73
C ALA A 74 -9.75 1.53 -4.47
N TYR A 75 -9.02 0.72 -3.73
CA TYR A 75 -8.26 -0.41 -4.26
C TYR A 75 -8.39 -1.62 -3.32
N LEU A 76 -8.04 -2.79 -3.83
CA LEU A 76 -8.11 -4.06 -3.09
C LEU A 76 -6.71 -4.43 -2.57
N LEU A 77 -6.68 -4.92 -1.34
CA LEU A 77 -5.46 -5.39 -0.69
C LEU A 77 -5.28 -6.90 -0.93
N TYR A 78 -4.02 -7.35 -1.08
CA TYR A 78 -3.64 -8.71 -1.50
C TYR A 78 -4.36 -9.84 -0.75
N ASN A 79 -4.49 -9.72 0.57
CA ASN A 79 -5.13 -10.76 1.40
C ASN A 79 -6.64 -10.59 1.56
N HIS A 80 -7.21 -9.48 1.09
CA HIS A 80 -8.64 -9.16 1.26
C HIS A 80 -9.50 -9.50 0.04
N ALA A 81 -8.90 -9.87 -1.09
CA ALA A 81 -9.63 -10.26 -2.30
C ALA A 81 -8.94 -11.42 -3.03
N VAL A 82 -9.42 -12.65 -2.82
CA VAL A 82 -9.01 -13.80 -3.64
C VAL A 82 -9.69 -13.66 -5.00
N ARG A 83 -8.93 -13.19 -5.99
CA ARG A 83 -9.38 -13.13 -7.40
C ARG A 83 -8.81 -14.29 -8.19
N GLN A 84 -9.62 -14.84 -9.08
CA GLN A 84 -9.15 -15.71 -10.15
C GLN A 84 -8.31 -14.86 -11.11
N MET A 85 -6.99 -15.04 -11.09
CA MET A 85 -6.06 -14.24 -11.88
C MET A 85 -5.83 -14.79 -13.29
N VAL A 86 -6.26 -16.03 -13.55
CA VAL A 86 -6.01 -16.77 -14.79
C VAL A 86 -7.33 -17.29 -15.36
N ALA A 87 -7.53 -17.08 -16.65
CA ALA A 87 -8.54 -17.74 -17.47
C ALA A 87 -8.02 -17.87 -18.91
N ASP A 88 -8.77 -18.54 -19.79
CA ASP A 88 -8.38 -18.65 -21.20
C ASP A 88 -8.13 -17.27 -21.81
N ASN A 89 -6.91 -17.06 -22.33
CA ASN A 89 -6.43 -15.81 -22.92
C ASN A 89 -6.46 -14.59 -21.99
N VAL A 90 -6.54 -14.78 -20.67
CA VAL A 90 -6.68 -13.67 -19.70
C VAL A 90 -5.75 -13.86 -18.49
N LEU A 91 -4.99 -12.80 -18.18
CA LEU A 91 -4.23 -12.64 -16.94
C LEU A 91 -4.60 -11.33 -16.25
N LEU A 92 -4.75 -11.35 -14.92
CA LEU A 92 -4.90 -10.14 -14.10
C LEU A 92 -3.56 -9.72 -13.49
N ILE A 93 -3.26 -8.42 -13.53
CA ILE A 93 -2.05 -7.81 -12.95
C ILE A 93 -2.40 -6.60 -12.08
N GLY A 94 -1.48 -6.18 -11.21
CA GLY A 94 -1.63 -4.98 -10.37
C GLY A 94 -2.95 -4.89 -9.60
N ASP A 95 -3.55 -3.71 -9.56
CA ASP A 95 -4.80 -3.45 -8.83
C ASP A 95 -5.96 -4.34 -9.30
N SER A 96 -5.98 -4.74 -10.58
CA SER A 96 -7.04 -5.63 -11.11
C SER A 96 -6.98 -7.02 -10.47
N ALA A 97 -5.77 -7.48 -10.12
CA ALA A 97 -5.50 -8.70 -9.37
C ALA A 97 -5.53 -8.48 -7.84
N GLY A 98 -5.72 -7.23 -7.38
CA GLY A 98 -5.79 -6.85 -5.97
C GLY A 98 -4.45 -6.92 -5.25
N LEU A 99 -3.36 -6.51 -5.89
CA LEU A 99 -2.00 -6.80 -5.39
C LEU A 99 -1.40 -5.82 -4.38
N ALA A 100 -2.13 -4.79 -3.96
CA ALA A 100 -1.58 -3.80 -3.03
C ALA A 100 -1.23 -4.44 -1.68
N TYR A 101 -0.08 -4.08 -1.12
CA TYR A 101 0.36 -4.59 0.18
C TYR A 101 -0.60 -4.14 1.29
N PRO A 102 -1.10 -5.04 2.16
CA PRO A 102 -2.07 -4.68 3.19
C PRO A 102 -1.60 -3.58 4.16
N GLN A 103 -0.32 -3.62 4.55
CA GLN A 103 0.20 -2.75 5.62
C GLN A 103 0.49 -1.31 5.15
N SER A 104 0.92 -1.15 3.90
CA SER A 104 1.34 0.14 3.34
C SER A 104 0.45 0.63 2.22
N GLY A 105 -0.47 -0.19 1.69
CA GLY A 105 -1.26 0.17 0.52
C GLY A 105 -0.44 0.42 -0.75
N GLU A 106 0.85 0.09 -0.75
CA GLU A 106 1.73 0.26 -1.90
C GLU A 106 1.36 -0.78 -2.98
N GLY A 107 1.11 -0.29 -4.20
CA GLY A 107 0.62 -1.10 -5.32
C GLY A 107 1.45 -0.98 -6.60
N ILE A 108 2.41 -0.05 -6.66
CA ILE A 108 3.20 0.23 -7.87
C ILE A 108 4.19 -0.90 -8.10
N ARG A 109 4.99 -1.25 -7.10
CA ARG A 109 5.92 -2.37 -7.14
C ARG A 109 5.21 -3.68 -7.50
N PRO A 110 4.16 -4.12 -6.79
CA PRO A 110 3.50 -5.38 -7.15
C PRO A 110 2.80 -5.32 -8.51
N ALA A 111 2.32 -4.15 -8.97
CA ALA A 111 1.80 -4.00 -10.33
C ALA A 111 2.89 -4.20 -11.39
N ILE A 112 4.07 -3.62 -11.20
CA ILE A 112 5.21 -3.80 -12.12
C ILE A 112 5.67 -5.25 -12.11
N GLU A 113 5.89 -5.82 -10.92
CA GLU A 113 6.40 -7.18 -10.78
C GLU A 113 5.42 -8.22 -11.34
N SER A 114 4.13 -8.08 -11.09
CA SER A 114 3.11 -8.96 -11.70
C SER A 114 3.05 -8.84 -13.23
N ALA A 115 3.26 -7.64 -13.78
CA ALA A 115 3.34 -7.46 -15.23
C ALA A 115 4.54 -8.19 -15.84
N ILE A 116 5.71 -8.14 -15.18
CA ILE A 116 6.91 -8.86 -15.63
C ILE A 116 6.67 -10.37 -15.59
N LEU A 117 6.14 -10.89 -14.48
CA LEU A 117 5.82 -12.32 -14.35
C LEU A 117 4.79 -12.78 -15.40
N ALA A 118 3.76 -11.96 -15.66
CA ALA A 118 2.77 -12.25 -16.69
C ALA A 118 3.42 -12.29 -18.09
N ALA A 119 4.33 -11.35 -18.39
CA ALA A 119 5.03 -11.30 -19.67
C ALA A 119 5.91 -12.53 -19.89
N ASP A 120 6.63 -12.98 -18.86
CA ASP A 120 7.45 -14.19 -18.92
C ASP A 120 6.59 -15.43 -19.24
N VAL A 121 5.46 -15.61 -18.54
CA VAL A 121 4.56 -16.74 -18.77
C VAL A 121 3.93 -16.68 -20.17
N ILE A 122 3.51 -15.50 -20.64
CA ILE A 122 2.95 -15.32 -21.98
C ILE A 122 3.98 -15.71 -23.06
N ARG A 123 5.25 -15.31 -22.89
CA ARG A 123 6.33 -15.66 -23.81
C ARG A 123 6.52 -17.19 -23.86
N ASP A 124 6.56 -17.83 -22.70
CA ASP A 124 6.87 -19.26 -22.59
C ASP A 124 5.70 -20.15 -23.07
N CYS A 125 4.47 -19.63 -23.11
CA CYS A 125 3.29 -20.32 -23.64
C CYS A 125 3.28 -20.52 -25.17
N ALA A 126 4.18 -19.85 -25.92
CA ALA A 126 4.40 -20.05 -27.36
C ALA A 126 3.12 -20.10 -28.24
N GLY A 127 2.12 -19.26 -27.94
CA GLY A 127 0.88 -19.16 -28.71
C GLY A 127 -0.29 -20.02 -28.21
N THR A 128 -0.10 -20.82 -27.16
CA THR A 128 -1.20 -21.57 -26.51
C THR A 128 -1.54 -20.93 -25.17
N TYR A 129 -2.67 -20.21 -25.10
CA TYR A 129 -3.07 -19.42 -23.93
C TYR A 129 -4.34 -19.96 -23.27
N SER A 130 -4.33 -21.24 -22.88
CA SER A 130 -5.41 -21.81 -22.07
C SER A 130 -5.18 -21.51 -20.59
N SER A 131 -6.22 -21.70 -19.76
CA SER A 131 -6.07 -21.61 -18.31
C SER A 131 -4.94 -22.48 -17.77
N ASP A 132 -4.75 -23.66 -18.37
CA ASP A 132 -3.77 -24.65 -17.92
C ASP A 132 -2.34 -24.20 -18.21
N THR A 133 -2.07 -23.65 -19.40
CA THR A 133 -0.72 -23.14 -19.73
C THR A 133 -0.40 -21.88 -18.95
N LEU A 134 -1.40 -21.02 -18.73
CA LEU A 134 -1.26 -19.79 -17.95
C LEU A 134 -1.19 -20.02 -16.45
N GLN A 135 -1.47 -21.22 -15.95
CA GLN A 135 -1.44 -21.54 -14.51
C GLN A 135 -0.07 -21.31 -13.87
N ALA A 136 1.01 -21.41 -14.66
CA ALA A 136 2.37 -21.06 -14.23
C ALA A 136 2.47 -19.63 -13.66
N TYR A 137 1.59 -18.71 -14.09
CA TYR A 137 1.50 -17.37 -13.51
C TYR A 137 1.04 -17.38 -12.05
N ASN A 138 0.06 -18.21 -11.69
CA ASN A 138 -0.38 -18.32 -10.29
C ASN A 138 0.76 -18.84 -9.39
N GLU A 139 1.55 -19.79 -9.88
CA GLU A 139 2.70 -20.34 -9.16
C GLU A 139 3.81 -19.30 -8.97
N ALA A 140 4.13 -18.55 -10.03
CA ALA A 140 5.10 -17.45 -9.97
C ALA A 140 4.65 -16.35 -8.99
N MET A 141 3.36 -16.00 -9.00
CA MET A 141 2.76 -15.05 -8.08
C MET A 141 2.85 -15.53 -6.61
N GLU A 142 2.54 -16.80 -6.36
CA GLU A 142 2.63 -17.40 -5.03
C GLU A 142 4.08 -17.46 -4.53
N LEU A 143 5.03 -17.80 -5.41
CA LEU A 143 6.46 -17.81 -5.08
C LEU A 143 6.96 -16.41 -4.73
N ARG A 144 6.47 -15.38 -5.45
CA ARG A 144 6.93 -14.00 -5.30
C ARG A 144 6.30 -13.29 -4.10
N PHE A 145 4.98 -13.37 -3.96
CA PHE A 145 4.20 -12.61 -2.98
C PHE A 145 3.72 -13.45 -1.79
N GLY A 146 3.93 -14.78 -1.84
CA GLY A 146 3.43 -15.73 -0.86
C GLY A 146 1.99 -16.15 -1.13
N LYS A 147 1.56 -17.18 -0.38
CA LYS A 147 0.19 -17.69 -0.41
C LYS A 147 -0.82 -16.62 0.00
N ARG A 148 -1.87 -16.47 -0.81
CA ARG A 148 -3.07 -15.72 -0.43
C ARG A 148 -3.83 -16.55 0.61
N LEU A 149 -3.63 -16.23 1.88
CA LEU A 149 -4.38 -16.85 2.97
C LEU A 149 -5.66 -16.04 3.20
N PRO A 150 -6.86 -16.60 2.96
CA PRO A 150 -8.09 -15.94 3.32
C PRO A 150 -8.26 -16.04 4.84
N GLY A 151 -7.91 -14.98 5.56
CA GLY A 151 -8.26 -14.89 6.96
C GLY A 151 -7.44 -13.88 7.75
N PRO A 152 -8.01 -13.38 8.87
CA PRO A 152 -7.30 -12.51 9.77
C PRO A 152 -6.08 -13.22 10.32
N ASP A 153 -4.92 -12.57 10.23
CA ASP A 153 -3.69 -13.05 10.84
C ASP A 153 -3.94 -13.30 12.35
N THR A 154 -3.10 -14.09 13.02
CA THR A 154 -3.28 -14.39 14.46
C THR A 154 -3.39 -13.12 15.31
N MET A 155 -2.70 -12.05 14.90
CA MET A 155 -2.75 -10.71 15.49
C MET A 155 -4.12 -10.04 15.31
N GLU A 156 -4.82 -10.28 14.20
CA GLU A 156 -6.12 -9.67 13.91
C GLU A 156 -7.25 -10.17 14.82
N ARG A 157 -7.07 -11.33 15.48
CA ARG A 157 -8.03 -11.87 16.46
C ARG A 157 -8.05 -11.14 17.81
N LEU A 158 -7.04 -10.30 18.10
CA LEU A 158 -7.00 -9.55 19.35
C LEU A 158 -8.07 -8.43 19.39
N PRO A 159 -8.70 -8.17 20.55
CA PRO A 159 -9.59 -7.03 20.70
C PRO A 159 -8.89 -5.71 20.33
N MET A 160 -9.58 -4.81 19.62
CA MET A 160 -9.00 -3.57 19.13
C MET A 160 -8.40 -2.67 20.22
N PHE A 161 -8.99 -2.65 21.43
CA PHE A 161 -8.44 -1.86 22.53
C PHE A 161 -7.06 -2.38 22.98
N VAL A 162 -6.86 -3.70 22.98
CA VAL A 162 -5.59 -4.34 23.33
C VAL A 162 -4.55 -4.00 22.26
N LYS A 163 -4.90 -4.15 20.97
CA LYS A 163 -4.05 -3.77 19.85
C LYS A 163 -3.59 -2.31 19.94
N ARG A 164 -4.50 -1.39 20.27
CA ARG A 164 -4.19 0.04 20.39
C ARG A 164 -3.16 0.35 21.48
N ILE A 165 -3.27 -0.30 22.64
CA ILE A 165 -2.31 -0.10 23.74
C ILE A 165 -0.93 -0.58 23.31
N PHE A 166 -0.82 -1.81 22.81
CA PHE A 166 0.47 -2.35 22.37
C PHE A 166 1.06 -1.56 21.21
N ALA A 167 0.26 -1.28 20.17
CA ALA A 167 0.71 -0.51 19.01
C ALA A 167 1.22 0.88 19.42
N SER A 168 0.53 1.59 20.31
CA SER A 168 0.99 2.90 20.79
C SER A 168 2.35 2.83 21.48
N GLN A 169 2.61 1.78 22.27
CA GLN A 169 3.92 1.57 22.92
C GLN A 169 5.01 1.18 21.91
N LEU A 170 4.70 0.26 20.99
CA LEU A 170 5.64 -0.14 19.95
C LEU A 170 5.99 1.03 19.01
N MET A 171 5.02 1.85 18.59
CA MET A 171 5.24 3.00 17.71
C MET A 171 6.09 4.11 18.34
N LYS A 172 6.24 4.14 19.67
CA LYS A 172 7.19 5.03 20.35
C LYS A 172 8.63 4.54 20.27
N THR A 173 8.84 3.29 19.90
CA THR A 173 10.16 2.66 19.87
C THR A 173 10.79 2.83 18.50
N HIS A 174 11.91 3.56 18.42
CA HIS A 174 12.65 3.78 17.16
C HIS A 174 13.00 2.48 16.43
N TRP A 175 13.34 1.43 17.17
CA TRP A 175 13.61 0.12 16.57
C TRP A 175 12.40 -0.42 15.78
N PHE A 176 11.20 -0.31 16.33
CA PHE A 176 9.99 -0.81 15.69
C PHE A 176 9.61 0.05 14.47
N THR A 177 9.61 1.38 14.62
CA THR A 177 9.27 2.28 13.52
C THR A 177 10.26 2.19 12.36
N LYS A 178 11.54 1.97 12.64
CA LYS A 178 12.55 1.72 11.60
C LYS A 178 12.41 0.33 10.99
N ASN A 179 12.62 -0.72 11.77
CA ASN A 179 12.83 -2.07 11.24
C ASN A 179 11.53 -2.78 10.83
N VAL A 180 10.39 -2.40 11.40
CA VAL A 180 9.10 -3.04 11.09
C VAL A 180 8.27 -2.14 10.18
N VAL A 181 7.97 -0.92 10.62
CA VAL A 181 7.12 -0.02 9.84
C VAL A 181 7.84 0.41 8.57
N THR A 182 9.01 1.03 8.67
CA THR A 182 9.69 1.59 7.50
C THR A 182 10.26 0.48 6.61
N ASP A 183 11.16 -0.35 7.14
CA ASP A 183 11.93 -1.31 6.34
C ASP A 183 11.07 -2.46 5.81
N LYS A 184 10.19 -3.03 6.64
CA LYS A 184 9.36 -4.18 6.23
C LYS A 184 8.08 -3.76 5.53
N TRP A 185 7.29 -2.83 6.09
CA TRP A 185 5.97 -2.52 5.53
C TRP A 185 6.03 -1.59 4.32
N PHE A 186 6.80 -0.50 4.41
CA PHE A 186 6.85 0.51 3.35
C PHE A 186 7.92 0.24 2.29
N LEU A 187 9.16 -0.06 2.72
CA LEU A 187 10.29 -0.26 1.81
C LEU A 187 10.42 -1.70 1.31
N GLN A 188 9.79 -2.66 1.99
CA GLN A 188 9.83 -4.08 1.62
C GLN A 188 11.28 -4.59 1.40
N THR A 189 12.23 -4.16 2.25
CA THR A 189 13.68 -4.41 2.09
C THR A 189 14.07 -5.88 2.19
N HIS A 190 13.21 -6.71 2.77
CA HIS A 190 13.37 -8.15 2.84
C HIS A 190 13.08 -8.86 1.51
N GLN A 191 12.37 -8.21 0.59
CA GLN A 191 12.08 -8.74 -0.74
C GLN A 191 13.16 -8.31 -1.72
N LYS A 192 13.93 -9.28 -2.22
CA LYS A 192 14.93 -9.04 -3.28
C LYS A 192 14.27 -8.38 -4.50
N PRO A 193 14.94 -7.41 -5.16
CA PRO A 193 14.50 -6.88 -6.45
C PRO A 193 14.39 -8.00 -7.49
N MET A 194 13.48 -7.83 -8.46
CA MET A 194 13.47 -8.69 -9.63
C MET A 194 14.76 -8.52 -10.46
N PRO A 195 15.23 -9.58 -11.13
CA PRO A 195 16.33 -9.44 -12.08
C PRO A 195 15.98 -8.39 -13.14
N ALA A 196 17.00 -7.72 -13.67
CA ALA A 196 16.82 -6.83 -14.81
C ALA A 196 16.27 -7.65 -15.99
N ILE A 197 15.39 -7.03 -16.78
CA ILE A 197 14.93 -7.62 -18.02
C ILE A 197 16.12 -7.57 -18.99
N ASP A 198 16.69 -8.72 -19.34
CA ASP A 198 17.69 -8.80 -20.40
C ASP A 198 17.01 -8.41 -21.72
N THR A 199 17.34 -7.22 -22.23
CA THR A 199 16.85 -6.67 -23.50
C THR A 199 17.61 -7.20 -24.69
#